data_AF-A0A3D0NBI7-F1
#
_entry.id   AF-A0A3D0NBI7-F1
#
_cell.length_a   1.000
_cell.length_b   1.000
_cell.length_c   1.000
_cell.angle_alpha   90.00
_cell.angle_beta   90.00
_cell.angle_gamma   90.00
#
_symmetry.space_group_name_H-M   'P 1'
#
loop_
_entity.id
_entity.type
_entity.pdbx_description
1 polymer ?
#
loop_
_entity_poly.entity_id
_entity_poly.type
_entity_poly.pdbx_seq_one_letter_code
_entity_poly.pdbx_strand_id
1 'polypeptide(L)'
;MKNQLWQFWIDVGGTFTDCIACPPNPKSEFLQRHKLLSSAITPGLIEHVEGNVLYDHRRQQDPPAFWNGAQLRVLDCDGQLIFESPIAESQEASLQLESEFVLPAEYGSTGLRYEIHTPLEAPLIAIHYLLGVPLTDSLPPVSLRLGTTRGTNALLTRTGARTLFVTTAGFGDILHIGNQDRPELFTLNIQKPHPLFESTF
;
A
#
# COMPACT_ATOMS: atom_id res chain seq x y z
N MET A 1 -15.44 -6.47 32.62
CA MET A 1 -15.54 -5.46 31.54
C MET A 1 -14.80 -6.03 30.34
N LYS A 2 -15.41 -6.16 29.16
CA LYS A 2 -14.70 -6.62 27.96
C LYS A 2 -13.67 -5.54 27.62
N ASN A 3 -12.38 -5.85 27.73
CA ASN A 3 -11.32 -4.98 27.23
C ASN A 3 -11.56 -4.87 25.71
N GLN A 4 -12.08 -3.74 25.24
CA GLN A 4 -12.26 -3.54 23.81
C GLN A 4 -10.86 -3.40 23.19
N LEU A 5 -10.64 -4.01 22.03
CA LEU A 5 -9.40 -3.86 21.26
C LEU A 5 -9.43 -2.52 20.52
N TRP A 6 -8.28 -2.06 20.04
CA TRP A 6 -8.23 -1.05 18.98
C TRP A 6 -9.03 -1.52 17.76
N GLN A 7 -9.76 -0.60 17.13
CA GLN A 7 -10.56 -0.87 15.95
C GLN A 7 -10.04 -0.08 14.75
N PHE A 8 -9.88 -0.74 13.62
CA PHE A 8 -9.41 -0.16 12.38
C PHE A 8 -10.42 -0.38 11.25
N TRP A 9 -10.67 0.66 10.49
CA TRP A 9 -11.36 0.61 9.20
C TRP A 9 -10.40 1.11 8.13
N ILE A 10 -10.09 0.24 7.18
CA ILE A 10 -9.10 0.52 6.14
C ILE A 10 -9.75 0.30 4.77
N ASP A 11 -9.62 1.28 3.90
CA ASP A 11 -9.99 1.17 2.49
C ASP A 11 -8.73 1.29 1.62
N VAL A 12 -8.40 0.20 0.91
CA VAL A 12 -7.28 0.15 -0.05
C VAL A 12 -7.81 0.42 -1.45
N GLY A 13 -7.69 1.67 -1.88
CA GLY A 13 -8.03 2.12 -3.21
C GLY A 13 -6.96 1.82 -4.26
N GLY A 14 -7.06 2.46 -5.42
CA GLY A 14 -6.06 2.32 -6.49
C GLY A 14 -4.77 3.11 -6.22
N THR A 15 -4.89 4.32 -5.67
CA THR A 15 -3.75 5.22 -5.43
C THR A 15 -3.45 5.40 -3.95
N PHE A 16 -4.48 5.54 -3.12
CA PHE A 16 -4.34 5.82 -1.70
C PHE A 16 -5.05 4.76 -0.86
N THR A 17 -4.49 4.53 0.31
CA THR A 17 -5.09 3.76 1.39
C THR A 17 -5.52 4.74 2.48
N ASP A 18 -6.79 4.68 2.87
CA ASP A 18 -7.35 5.49 3.95
C ASP A 18 -7.54 4.59 5.17
N CYS A 19 -6.96 4.97 6.31
CA CYS A 19 -7.02 4.23 7.56
C CYS A 19 -7.62 5.11 8.67
N ILE A 20 -8.63 4.59 9.35
CA ILE A 20 -9.28 5.21 10.50
C ILE A 20 -9.11 4.27 11.69
N ALA A 21 -8.66 4.80 12.83
CA ALA A 21 -8.48 4.06 14.07
C ALA A 21 -9.32 4.63 15.21
N CYS A 22 -9.86 3.73 16.04
CA CYS A 22 -10.57 4.03 17.27
C CYS A 22 -9.88 3.31 18.45
N PRO A 23 -9.50 4.03 19.52
CA PRO A 23 -8.83 3.46 20.67
C PRO A 23 -9.77 2.62 21.55
N PRO A 24 -9.21 1.71 22.38
CA PRO A 24 -9.98 0.95 23.34
C PRO A 24 -10.51 1.87 24.44
N ASN A 25 -11.85 1.98 24.56
CA ASN A 25 -12.55 2.93 25.43
C ASN A 25 -12.38 4.40 24.98
N PRO A 26 -13.01 4.80 23.86
CA PRO A 26 -12.93 6.17 23.38
C PRO A 26 -13.51 7.14 24.41
N LYS A 27 -12.71 8.10 24.85
CA LYS A 27 -13.24 9.34 25.42
C LYS A 27 -13.77 10.16 24.22
N SER A 28 -15.01 10.67 24.34
CA SER A 28 -15.80 11.34 23.28
C SER A 28 -14.95 11.91 22.12
N GLU A 29 -15.20 11.41 20.90
CA GLU A 29 -14.71 11.92 19.60
C GLU A 29 -13.24 11.67 19.17
N PHE A 30 -12.43 10.89 19.89
CA PHE A 30 -11.07 10.60 19.40
C PHE A 30 -11.02 9.49 18.32
N LEU A 31 -11.22 9.89 17.06
CA LEU A 31 -10.83 9.09 15.88
C LEU A 31 -9.49 9.58 15.34
N GLN A 32 -8.58 8.66 15.10
CA GLN A 32 -7.31 8.94 14.42
C GLN A 32 -7.42 8.54 12.95
N ARG A 33 -6.71 9.25 12.07
CA ARG A 33 -6.68 8.98 10.63
C ARG A 33 -5.27 9.03 10.09
N HIS A 34 -4.98 8.15 9.14
CA HIS A 34 -3.75 8.16 8.39
C HIS A 34 -4.03 7.79 6.93
N LYS A 35 -3.50 8.59 6.01
CA LYS A 35 -3.63 8.38 4.57
C LYS A 35 -2.24 8.23 3.99
N LEU A 36 -2.04 7.18 3.20
CA LEU A 36 -0.77 6.86 2.57
C LEU A 36 -0.97 6.27 1.17
N LEU A 37 0.10 6.13 0.39
CA LEU A 37 0.02 5.53 -0.94
C LEU A 37 -0.27 4.03 -0.83
N SER A 38 -1.14 3.52 -1.71
CA SER A 38 -1.45 2.08 -1.77
C SER A 38 -0.26 1.23 -2.21
N SER A 39 0.74 1.85 -2.85
CA SER A 39 2.03 1.22 -3.18
C SER A 39 2.91 0.95 -1.96
N ALA A 40 2.53 1.44 -0.77
CA ALA A 40 3.34 1.38 0.45
C ALA A 40 4.68 2.13 0.39
N ILE A 41 4.89 2.94 -0.67
CA ILE A 41 6.05 3.81 -0.81
C ILE A 41 5.77 5.13 -0.11
N THR A 42 6.72 5.60 0.71
CA THR A 42 6.61 6.90 1.38
C THR A 42 7.56 7.91 0.73
N PRO A 43 7.07 8.91 -0.03
CA PRO A 43 7.91 9.86 -0.74
C PRO A 43 8.43 10.96 0.19
N GLY A 44 9.66 11.37 -0.04
CA GLY A 44 10.43 12.33 0.74
C GLY A 44 11.25 13.30 -0.13
N LEU A 45 12.01 14.18 0.53
CA LEU A 45 12.74 15.33 0.01
C LEU A 45 13.85 15.59 1.01
N ILE A 46 15.07 15.63 0.52
CA ILE A 46 16.23 15.92 1.34
C ILE A 46 16.31 17.45 1.49
N GLU A 47 16.06 17.97 2.69
CA GLU A 47 16.20 19.40 2.96
C GLU A 47 17.66 19.75 3.29
N HIS A 48 18.32 18.87 4.03
CA HIS A 48 19.72 19.02 4.42
C HIS A 48 20.33 17.66 4.74
N VAL A 49 21.67 17.58 4.70
CA VAL A 49 22.45 16.38 5.00
C VAL A 49 23.65 16.73 5.87
N GLU A 50 23.85 15.96 6.94
CA GLU A 50 25.04 16.03 7.80
C GLU A 50 25.68 14.65 7.93
N GLY A 51 26.77 14.41 7.21
CA GLY A 51 27.36 13.09 7.10
C GLY A 51 26.36 12.10 6.50
N ASN A 52 25.94 11.12 7.31
CA ASN A 52 24.98 10.08 6.90
C ASN A 52 23.56 10.32 7.45
N VAL A 53 23.28 11.53 7.94
CA VAL A 53 21.95 11.92 8.45
C VAL A 53 21.26 12.79 7.42
N LEU A 54 20.08 12.35 6.97
CA LEU A 54 19.19 13.14 6.14
C LEU A 54 18.14 13.83 7.01
N TYR A 55 17.83 15.08 6.70
CA TYR A 55 16.78 15.85 7.37
C TYR A 55 15.62 16.14 6.43
N ASP A 56 14.41 15.90 6.92
CA ASP A 56 13.14 16.16 6.22
C ASP A 56 12.06 16.53 7.24
N HIS A 57 11.73 17.81 7.35
CA HIS A 57 10.76 18.32 8.33
C HIS A 57 9.36 17.67 8.23
N ARG A 58 8.99 17.09 7.08
CA ARG A 58 7.70 16.38 6.97
C ARG A 58 7.64 15.12 7.83
N ARG A 59 8.78 14.61 8.28
CA ARG A 59 8.92 13.45 9.19
C ARG A 59 8.86 13.83 10.66
N GLN A 60 8.64 15.11 11.01
CA GLN A 60 8.59 15.59 12.39
C GLN A 60 7.52 14.88 13.24
N GLN A 61 6.42 14.46 12.62
CA GLN A 61 5.29 13.79 13.28
C GLN A 61 5.36 12.26 13.22
N ASP A 62 6.40 11.71 12.59
CA ASP A 62 6.55 10.27 12.52
C ASP A 62 6.89 9.71 13.90
N PRO A 63 6.39 8.51 14.26
CA PRO A 63 6.75 7.89 15.52
C PRO A 63 8.28 7.67 15.62
N PRO A 64 8.85 7.72 16.84
CA PRO A 64 10.26 7.38 17.03
C PRO A 64 10.57 5.96 16.54
N ALA A 65 11.75 5.77 15.96
CA ALA A 65 12.23 4.51 15.41
C ALA A 65 11.33 3.88 14.32
N PHE A 66 10.35 4.63 13.79
CA PHE A 66 9.35 4.08 12.89
C PHE A 66 9.93 3.50 11.62
N TRP A 67 10.88 4.19 11.00
CA TRP A 67 11.46 3.80 9.71
C TRP A 67 12.72 2.94 9.84
N ASN A 68 13.12 2.53 11.05
CA ASN A 68 14.30 1.70 11.24
C ASN A 68 14.19 0.39 10.43
N GLY A 69 15.26 0.05 9.73
CA GLY A 69 15.33 -1.12 8.84
C GLY A 69 14.61 -0.96 7.48
N ALA A 70 13.88 0.14 7.24
CA ALA A 70 13.31 0.42 5.93
C ALA A 70 14.40 0.87 4.95
N GLN A 71 14.16 0.67 3.65
CA GLN A 71 15.10 1.05 2.58
C GLN A 71 14.80 2.47 2.11
N LEU A 72 15.77 3.36 2.25
CA LEU A 72 15.73 4.70 1.66
C LEU A 72 16.39 4.66 0.29
N ARG A 73 15.70 5.19 -0.72
CA ARG A 73 16.14 5.22 -2.11
C ARG A 73 16.06 6.64 -2.64
N VAL A 74 17.17 7.18 -3.13
CA VAL A 74 17.20 8.50 -3.78
C VAL A 74 17.14 8.28 -5.29
N LEU A 75 16.23 9.00 -5.93
CA LEU A 75 16.01 8.93 -7.38
C LEU A 75 16.35 10.27 -8.02
N ASP A 76 16.89 10.24 -9.24
CA ASP A 76 17.06 11.45 -10.05
C ASP A 76 15.75 11.91 -10.72
N CYS A 77 15.82 12.93 -11.57
CA CYS A 77 14.64 13.47 -12.26
C CYS A 77 14.04 12.51 -13.31
N ASP A 78 14.82 11.56 -13.79
CA ASP A 78 14.38 10.53 -14.75
C ASP A 78 13.89 9.25 -14.03
N GLY A 79 13.95 9.23 -12.70
CA GLY A 79 13.54 8.10 -11.86
C GLY A 79 14.61 7.01 -11.75
N GLN A 80 15.86 7.26 -12.15
CA GLN A 80 16.95 6.32 -11.93
C GLN A 80 17.42 6.35 -10.48
N LEU A 81 17.73 5.17 -9.96
CA LEU A 81 18.29 5.02 -8.63
C LEU A 81 19.72 5.54 -8.60
N ILE A 82 19.97 6.55 -7.78
CA ILE A 82 21.30 7.14 -7.60
C ILE A 82 21.92 6.82 -6.23
N PHE A 83 21.09 6.47 -5.25
CA PHE A 83 21.56 6.04 -3.93
C PHE A 83 20.52 5.15 -3.24
N GLU A 84 20.98 4.17 -2.46
CA GLU A 84 20.14 3.30 -1.63
C GLU A 84 20.86 2.96 -0.33
N SER A 85 20.13 2.98 0.79
CA SER A 85 20.64 2.52 2.07
C SER A 85 19.48 2.13 3.00
N PRO A 86 19.67 1.11 3.86
CA PRO A 86 18.82 0.94 5.03
C PRO A 86 18.89 2.18 5.94
N ILE A 87 17.79 2.47 6.62
CA ILE A 87 17.69 3.47 7.68
C ILE A 87 18.06 2.79 9.00
N ALA A 88 19.17 3.21 9.61
CA ALA A 88 19.64 2.70 10.90
C ALA A 88 18.77 3.22 12.05
N GLU A 89 18.46 4.52 12.02
CA GLU A 89 17.70 5.20 13.07
C GLU A 89 16.87 6.34 12.48
N SER A 90 15.61 6.45 12.92
CA SER A 90 14.71 7.54 12.56
C SER A 90 14.12 8.21 13.78
N GLN A 91 14.31 9.53 13.90
CA GLN A 91 13.86 10.34 15.03
C GLN A 91 13.68 11.79 14.59
N GLU A 92 12.64 12.48 15.07
CA GLU A 92 12.53 13.96 15.03
C GLU A 92 12.96 14.61 13.70
N ALA A 93 12.34 14.20 12.59
CA ALA A 93 12.67 14.69 11.25
C ALA A 93 14.04 14.29 10.66
N SER A 94 14.79 13.42 11.34
CA SER A 94 16.08 12.90 10.90
C SER A 94 16.03 11.40 10.57
N LEU A 95 16.79 11.01 9.54
CA LEU A 95 16.99 9.63 9.10
C LEU A 95 18.49 9.36 9.00
N GLN A 96 19.03 8.62 9.97
CA GLN A 96 20.40 8.13 9.97
C GLN A 96 20.49 6.91 9.06
N LEU A 97 21.37 6.97 8.07
CA LEU A 97 21.61 5.90 7.11
C LEU A 97 22.73 4.96 7.60
N GLU A 98 22.60 3.67 7.29
CA GLU A 98 23.67 2.69 7.53
C GLU A 98 24.88 2.89 6.61
N SER A 99 24.62 3.27 5.35
CA SER A 99 25.66 3.49 4.34
C SER A 99 26.13 4.94 4.30
N GLU A 100 27.37 5.15 3.86
CA GLU A 100 27.91 6.48 3.63
C GLU A 100 27.14 7.20 2.54
N PHE A 101 26.59 8.39 2.83
CA PHE A 101 25.80 9.15 1.88
C PHE A 101 26.70 9.86 0.86
N VAL A 102 26.98 9.19 -0.24
CA VAL A 102 27.79 9.71 -1.34
C VAL A 102 26.97 9.70 -2.62
N LEU A 103 26.84 10.89 -3.24
CA LEU A 103 26.16 11.07 -4.52
C LEU A 103 27.19 11.29 -5.66
N PRO A 104 26.82 10.99 -6.91
CA PRO A 104 27.61 11.40 -8.07
C PRO A 104 27.79 12.93 -8.11
N ALA A 105 28.92 13.40 -8.64
CA ALA A 105 29.37 14.80 -8.55
C ALA A 105 28.43 15.80 -9.22
N GLU A 106 27.60 15.34 -10.15
CA GLU A 106 26.59 16.11 -10.86
C GLU A 106 25.34 16.43 -10.01
N TYR A 107 25.14 15.77 -8.87
CA TYR A 107 23.99 16.00 -8.00
C TYR A 107 24.37 16.77 -6.73
N GLY A 108 23.51 17.72 -6.34
CA GLY A 108 23.56 18.33 -5.01
C GLY A 108 22.89 17.43 -3.97
N SER A 109 23.27 17.56 -2.69
CA SER A 109 22.66 16.79 -1.60
C SER A 109 21.28 17.29 -1.17
N THR A 110 20.94 18.55 -1.44
CA THR A 110 19.66 19.18 -1.07
C THR A 110 18.69 19.25 -2.24
N GLY A 111 17.40 19.08 -1.97
CA GLY A 111 16.30 19.20 -2.94
C GLY A 111 16.02 17.93 -3.74
N LEU A 112 16.80 16.87 -3.54
CA LEU A 112 16.56 15.56 -4.14
C LEU A 112 15.37 14.86 -3.48
N ARG A 113 14.60 14.13 -4.29
CA ARG A 113 13.52 13.28 -3.78
C ARG A 113 14.07 11.93 -3.39
N TYR A 114 13.51 11.39 -2.31
CA TYR A 114 13.76 10.03 -1.91
C TYR A 114 12.45 9.29 -1.69
N GLU A 115 12.52 7.98 -1.65
CA GLU A 115 11.42 7.07 -1.36
C GLU A 115 11.84 6.14 -0.23
N ILE A 116 10.95 5.93 0.75
CA ILE A 116 11.11 4.88 1.74
C ILE A 116 10.30 3.68 1.29
N HIS A 117 10.98 2.54 1.16
CA HIS A 117 10.44 1.25 0.78
C HIS A 117 10.44 0.33 2.00
N THR A 118 9.34 -0.38 2.19
CA THR A 118 9.19 -1.37 3.27
C THR A 118 8.63 -2.66 2.68
N PRO A 119 8.86 -3.83 3.31
CA PRO A 119 8.25 -5.08 2.87
C PRO A 119 6.76 -5.19 3.24
N LEU A 120 6.22 -4.23 4.01
CA LEU A 120 4.84 -4.26 4.50
C LEU A 120 3.89 -3.59 3.51
N GLU A 121 2.67 -4.13 3.41
CA GLU A 121 1.61 -3.48 2.64
C GLU A 121 1.09 -2.23 3.39
N ALA A 122 0.54 -1.27 2.64
CA ALA A 122 0.03 0.00 3.17
C ALA A 122 -0.92 -0.14 4.39
N PRO A 123 -1.84 -1.12 4.48
CA PRO A 123 -2.66 -1.31 5.67
C PRO A 123 -1.85 -1.55 6.94
N LEU A 124 -0.76 -2.32 6.86
CA LEU A 124 0.09 -2.62 8.00
C LEU A 124 0.88 -1.38 8.43
N ILE A 125 1.49 -0.66 7.48
CA ILE A 125 2.20 0.59 7.76
C ILE A 125 1.26 1.57 8.48
N ALA A 126 0.02 1.72 8.03
CA ALA A 126 -0.95 2.62 8.64
C ALA A 126 -1.31 2.22 10.08
N ILE A 127 -1.43 0.92 10.38
CA ILE A 127 -1.71 0.44 11.75
C ILE A 127 -0.50 0.71 12.65
N HIS A 128 0.71 0.37 12.18
CA HIS A 128 1.96 0.68 12.90
C HIS A 128 2.05 2.17 13.22
N TYR A 129 1.80 3.03 12.22
CA TYR A 129 1.89 4.48 12.35
C TYR A 129 0.91 5.01 13.42
N LEU A 130 -0.36 4.61 13.33
CA LEU A 130 -1.41 5.08 14.24
C LEU A 130 -1.21 4.57 15.68
N LEU A 131 -0.60 3.40 15.86
CA LEU A 131 -0.27 2.88 17.18
C LEU A 131 1.08 3.40 17.72
N GLY A 132 1.88 4.06 16.89
CA GLY A 132 3.25 4.46 17.24
C GLY A 132 4.17 3.27 17.49
N VAL A 133 3.93 2.14 16.81
CA VAL A 133 4.73 0.92 16.92
C VAL A 133 5.72 0.87 15.75
N PRO A 134 7.03 0.71 15.99
CA PRO A 134 8.03 0.58 14.93
C PRO A 134 7.69 -0.51 13.91
N LEU A 135 8.07 -0.34 12.63
CA LEU A 135 7.73 -1.29 11.57
C LEU A 135 8.35 -2.69 11.76
N THR A 136 9.41 -2.79 12.56
CA THR A 136 10.08 -4.04 12.92
C THR A 136 9.40 -4.82 14.03
N ASP A 137 8.51 -4.17 14.77
CA ASP A 137 7.93 -4.73 15.99
C ASP A 137 6.64 -5.49 15.70
N SER A 138 6.24 -6.36 16.62
CA SER A 138 4.97 -7.08 16.47
C SER A 138 3.78 -6.20 16.86
N LEU A 139 2.76 -6.16 16.01
CA LEU A 139 1.51 -5.48 16.32
C LEU A 139 0.74 -6.21 17.43
N PRO A 140 0.09 -5.48 18.36
CA PRO A 140 -0.82 -6.08 19.32
C PRO A 140 -2.09 -6.59 18.61
N PRO A 141 -2.91 -7.43 19.27
CA PRO A 141 -4.21 -7.82 18.74
C PRO A 141 -5.13 -6.60 18.49
N VAL A 142 -5.70 -6.51 17.29
CA VAL A 142 -6.63 -5.44 16.88
C VAL A 142 -7.86 -6.01 16.19
N SER A 143 -8.95 -5.25 16.16
CA SER A 143 -10.10 -5.53 15.30
C SER A 143 -9.95 -4.78 13.98
N LEU A 144 -9.91 -5.50 12.86
CA LEU A 144 -9.70 -4.92 11.53
C LEU A 144 -10.92 -5.15 10.63
N ARG A 145 -11.36 -4.10 9.95
CA ARG A 145 -12.26 -4.14 8.80
C ARG A 145 -11.51 -3.58 7.61
N LEU A 146 -11.27 -4.44 6.61
CA LEU A 146 -10.50 -4.10 5.42
C LEU A 146 -11.42 -4.16 4.18
N GLY A 147 -11.56 -3.04 3.50
CA GLY A 147 -12.07 -2.95 2.13
C GLY A 147 -10.90 -2.84 1.15
N THR A 148 -10.98 -3.51 0.01
CA THR A 148 -9.95 -3.40 -1.04
C THR A 148 -10.54 -3.61 -2.42
N THR A 149 -9.96 -2.92 -3.40
CA THR A 149 -10.30 -3.06 -4.82
C THR A 149 -9.48 -4.15 -5.54
N ARG A 150 -8.56 -4.85 -4.86
CA ARG A 150 -7.69 -5.87 -5.50
C ARG A 150 -8.45 -6.95 -6.27
N GLY A 151 -9.55 -7.46 -5.68
CA GLY A 151 -10.38 -8.48 -6.32
C GLY A 151 -11.06 -7.96 -7.59
N THR A 152 -11.65 -6.77 -7.52
CA THR A 152 -12.30 -6.13 -8.66
C THR A 152 -11.29 -5.78 -9.75
N ASN A 153 -10.12 -5.25 -9.39
CA ASN A 153 -9.06 -4.93 -10.35
C ASN A 153 -8.56 -6.19 -11.05
N ALA A 154 -8.30 -7.27 -10.32
CA ALA A 154 -7.88 -8.54 -10.92
C ALA A 154 -8.92 -9.09 -11.92
N LEU A 155 -10.21 -8.89 -11.66
CA LEU A 155 -11.29 -9.24 -12.58
C LEU A 155 -11.28 -8.33 -13.83
N LEU A 156 -11.18 -7.01 -13.63
CA LEU A 156 -11.17 -6.03 -14.72
C LEU A 156 -9.96 -6.17 -15.63
N THR A 157 -8.77 -6.41 -15.07
CA THR A 157 -7.51 -6.60 -15.82
C THR A 157 -7.29 -8.03 -16.27
N ARG A 158 -8.19 -8.97 -15.93
CA ARG A 158 -8.07 -10.40 -16.23
C ARG A 158 -6.76 -11.03 -15.76
N THR A 159 -6.23 -10.58 -14.63
CA THR A 159 -4.97 -11.08 -14.05
C THR A 159 -5.21 -12.10 -12.94
N GLY A 160 -6.32 -12.83 -13.00
CA GLY A 160 -6.65 -13.90 -12.06
C GLY A 160 -5.85 -15.18 -12.31
N ALA A 161 -5.97 -16.15 -11.40
CA ALA A 161 -5.41 -17.49 -11.60
C ALA A 161 -6.18 -18.25 -12.69
N ARG A 162 -5.49 -19.15 -13.42
CA ARG A 162 -6.16 -20.09 -14.33
C ARG A 162 -6.97 -21.08 -13.51
N THR A 163 -8.25 -21.25 -13.86
CA THR A 163 -9.19 -22.11 -13.13
C THR A 163 -9.85 -23.12 -14.08
N LEU A 164 -10.24 -24.27 -13.52
CA LEU A 164 -11.06 -25.27 -14.21
C LEU A 164 -12.47 -25.24 -13.63
N PHE A 165 -13.47 -25.14 -14.49
CA PHE A 165 -14.87 -25.31 -14.11
C PHE A 165 -15.34 -26.70 -14.53
N VAL A 166 -15.74 -27.51 -13.54
CA VAL A 166 -16.27 -28.86 -13.76
C VAL A 166 -17.77 -28.82 -13.53
N THR A 167 -18.54 -29.34 -14.47
CA THR A 167 -19.99 -29.35 -14.44
C THR A 167 -20.55 -30.71 -14.85
N THR A 168 -21.87 -30.88 -14.72
CA THR A 168 -22.57 -32.09 -15.12
C THR A 168 -22.41 -32.34 -16.63
N ALA A 169 -22.28 -33.61 -17.02
CA ALA A 169 -22.23 -33.99 -18.43
C ALA A 169 -23.42 -33.40 -19.20
N GLY A 170 -23.15 -32.80 -20.36
CA GLY A 170 -24.13 -32.09 -21.17
C GLY A 170 -24.29 -30.59 -20.86
N PHE A 171 -23.60 -30.05 -19.84
CA PHE A 171 -23.67 -28.63 -19.46
C PHE A 171 -22.37 -27.83 -19.71
N GLY A 172 -21.48 -28.31 -20.58
CA GLY A 172 -20.18 -27.67 -20.86
C GLY A 172 -20.29 -26.21 -21.34
N ASP A 173 -21.38 -25.86 -22.02
CA ASP A 173 -21.59 -24.51 -22.57
C ASP A 173 -22.28 -23.54 -21.63
N ILE A 174 -22.55 -23.93 -20.37
CA ILE A 174 -23.38 -23.12 -19.45
C ILE A 174 -22.82 -21.70 -19.24
N LEU A 175 -21.49 -21.54 -19.22
CA LEU A 175 -20.84 -20.22 -19.08
C LEU A 175 -20.89 -19.38 -20.36
N HIS A 176 -20.97 -20.00 -21.55
CA HIS A 176 -21.22 -19.29 -22.81
C HIS A 176 -22.67 -18.82 -22.90
N ILE A 177 -23.62 -19.65 -22.44
CA ILE A 177 -25.04 -19.33 -22.43
C ILE A 177 -25.29 -18.13 -21.51
N GLY A 178 -24.72 -18.14 -20.30
CA GLY A 178 -24.87 -17.09 -19.31
C GLY A 178 -26.33 -16.91 -18.87
N ASN A 179 -26.70 -15.69 -18.49
CA ASN A 179 -28.05 -15.39 -17.99
C ASN A 179 -29.01 -14.83 -19.05
N GLN A 180 -28.66 -14.96 -20.33
CA GLN A 180 -29.42 -14.36 -21.45
C GLN A 180 -29.61 -12.84 -21.34
N ASP A 181 -28.73 -12.16 -20.59
CA ASP A 181 -28.75 -10.71 -20.44
C ASP A 181 -28.57 -10.05 -21.82
N ARG A 182 -29.45 -9.09 -22.15
CA ARG A 182 -29.35 -8.27 -23.36
C ARG A 182 -28.99 -6.84 -22.96
N PRO A 183 -27.70 -6.44 -23.05
CA PRO A 183 -27.27 -5.09 -22.72
C PRO A 183 -28.04 -4.02 -23.52
N GLU A 184 -28.30 -4.33 -24.78
CA GLU A 184 -29.15 -3.54 -25.67
C GLU A 184 -30.35 -4.40 -26.11
N LEU A 185 -31.51 -4.16 -25.49
CA LEU A 185 -32.67 -5.03 -25.58
C LEU A 185 -33.17 -5.27 -27.03
N PHE A 186 -33.00 -4.27 -27.91
CA PHE A 186 -33.53 -4.27 -29.27
C PHE A 186 -32.47 -4.54 -30.35
N THR A 187 -31.20 -4.69 -29.98
CA THR A 187 -30.14 -4.96 -30.95
C THR A 187 -30.29 -6.37 -31.50
N LEU A 188 -30.41 -6.49 -32.83
CA LEU A 188 -30.57 -7.77 -33.54
C LEU A 188 -29.27 -8.58 -33.54
N ASN A 189 -28.13 -7.90 -33.65
CA ASN A 189 -26.80 -8.52 -33.60
C ASN A 189 -26.21 -8.43 -32.19
N ILE A 190 -26.57 -9.34 -31.30
CA ILE A 190 -26.12 -9.34 -29.90
C ILE A 190 -24.63 -9.68 -29.85
N GLN A 191 -23.81 -8.77 -29.32
CA GLN A 191 -22.40 -9.01 -29.04
C GLN A 191 -22.23 -9.33 -27.55
N LYS A 192 -21.83 -10.57 -27.23
CA LYS A 192 -21.53 -10.96 -25.84
C LYS A 192 -20.12 -10.50 -25.45
N PRO A 193 -19.88 -10.15 -24.17
CA PRO A 193 -18.52 -9.94 -23.68
C PRO A 193 -17.67 -11.19 -23.89
N HIS A 194 -16.37 -11.02 -24.14
CA HIS A 194 -15.45 -12.14 -24.20
C HIS A 194 -15.50 -12.94 -22.88
N PRO A 195 -15.59 -14.28 -22.91
CA PRO A 195 -15.59 -15.08 -21.70
C PRO A 195 -14.28 -14.94 -20.92
N LEU A 196 -14.30 -15.32 -19.64
CA LEU A 196 -13.09 -15.39 -18.80
C LEU A 196 -12.25 -16.65 -19.10
N PHE A 197 -12.86 -17.71 -19.64
CA PHE A 197 -12.19 -18.96 -19.94
C PHE A 197 -11.71 -19.03 -21.39
N GLU A 198 -10.73 -19.90 -21.65
CA GLU A 198 -10.09 -20.08 -22.96
C GLU A 198 -10.75 -21.20 -23.80
N SER A 199 -11.15 -22.30 -23.16
CA SER A 199 -11.69 -23.48 -23.84
C SER A 199 -12.69 -24.25 -22.98
N THR A 200 -13.54 -25.02 -23.65
CA THR A 200 -14.39 -26.07 -23.07
C THR A 200 -13.91 -27.43 -23.61
N PHE A 201 -14.01 -28.49 -22.80
CA PHE A 201 -13.56 -29.86 -23.13
C PHE A 201 -14.70 -30.86 -22.99
#